data_AF-M5S5L6-F1
#
_entry.id   AF-M5S5L6-F1
#
_cell.length_a   1.000
_cell.length_b   1.000
_cell.length_c   1.000
_cell.angle_alpha   90.00
_cell.angle_beta   90.00
_cell.angle_gamma   90.00
#
_symmetry.space_group_name_H-M   'P 1'
#
loop_
_entity.id
_entity.type
_entity.pdbx_description
1 polymer ?
#
loop_
_entity_poly.entity_id
_entity_poly.type
_entity_poly.pdbx_seq_one_letter_code
_entity_poly.pdbx_strand_id
1 'polypeptide(L)'
;MLRPVPTASEYKQRFLTHLRPEQINSLRFTYHGAVGGEASLARFKVEANAVSEIRANAQREDVYASQDEDAVQELKRKMAMCTDEGQIPEWFDFLFGKALPVFIDNGDSTAEHPAYLHEWYVDESRGIVYFVMIEGGMPQVA
;
A
#
# COMPACT_ATOMS: atom_id res chain seq x y z
N MET A 1 -16.77 -20.57 9.77
CA MET A 1 -16.64 -19.35 10.59
C MET A 1 -15.80 -18.37 9.80
N LEU A 2 -16.32 -17.17 9.52
CA LEU A 2 -15.49 -16.06 9.03
C LEU A 2 -14.55 -15.68 10.17
N ARG A 3 -13.24 -15.60 9.90
CA ARG A 3 -12.30 -15.09 10.91
C ARG A 3 -12.61 -13.62 11.16
N PRO A 4 -12.38 -13.13 12.39
CA PRO A 4 -12.54 -11.72 12.69
C PRO A 4 -11.60 -10.90 11.80
N VAL A 5 -12.18 -9.89 11.17
CA VAL A 5 -11.51 -8.80 10.47
C VAL A 5 -10.51 -8.15 11.46
N PRO A 6 -9.21 -8.08 11.15
CA PRO A 6 -8.25 -7.43 12.03
C PRO A 6 -8.58 -5.95 12.20
N THR A 7 -8.29 -5.40 13.37
CA THR A 7 -8.49 -3.99 13.66
C THR A 7 -7.48 -3.12 12.91
N ALA A 8 -7.83 -1.86 12.66
CA ALA A 8 -6.90 -0.86 12.10
C ALA A 8 -5.55 -0.79 12.86
N SER A 9 -5.54 -1.05 14.17
CA SER A 9 -4.34 -1.10 15.00
C SER A 9 -3.46 -2.32 14.72
N GLU A 10 -4.07 -3.49 14.51
CA GLU A 10 -3.36 -4.72 14.13
C GLU A 10 -2.79 -4.60 12.71
N TYR A 11 -3.50 -3.95 11.80
CA TYR A 11 -2.99 -3.62 10.46
C TYR A 11 -1.82 -2.65 10.50
N LYS A 12 -1.95 -1.60 11.29
CA LYS A 12 -0.86 -0.65 11.50
C LYS A 12 0.39 -1.35 12.02
N GLN A 13 0.25 -2.31 12.93
CA GLN A 13 1.39 -3.11 13.41
C GLN A 13 1.98 -4.01 12.32
N ARG A 14 1.16 -4.68 11.51
CA ARG A 14 1.64 -5.48 10.36
C ARG A 14 2.42 -4.62 9.37
N PHE A 15 1.95 -3.41 9.07
CA PHE A 15 2.66 -2.47 8.21
C PHE A 15 4.04 -2.08 8.78
N LEU A 16 4.10 -1.78 10.09
CA LEU A 16 5.33 -1.42 10.77
C LEU A 16 6.36 -2.57 10.85
N THR A 17 6.02 -3.79 10.40
CA THR A 17 7.03 -4.87 10.35
C THR A 17 8.14 -4.58 9.34
N HIS A 18 7.84 -3.81 8.28
CA HIS A 18 8.81 -3.45 7.24
C HIS A 18 9.62 -2.18 7.55
N LEU A 19 9.23 -1.45 8.60
CA LEU A 19 9.83 -0.16 8.95
C LEU A 19 9.96 -0.03 10.47
N ARG A 20 11.18 0.28 10.92
CA ARG A 20 11.41 0.54 12.33
C ARG A 20 10.76 1.87 12.74
N PRO A 21 10.17 2.01 13.95
CA PRO A 21 9.47 3.22 14.36
C PRO A 21 10.30 4.51 14.21
N GLU A 22 11.61 4.44 14.46
CA GLU A 22 12.53 5.58 14.31
C GLU A 22 12.67 6.08 12.88
N GLN A 23 12.33 5.27 11.88
CA GLN A 23 12.41 5.63 10.45
C GLN A 23 11.19 6.42 9.98
N ILE A 24 10.16 6.57 10.82
CA ILE A 24 8.87 7.15 10.44
C ILE A 24 8.67 8.49 11.16
N ASN A 25 8.72 9.58 10.39
CA ASN A 25 8.53 10.94 10.91
C ASN A 25 7.06 11.37 10.99
N SER A 26 6.20 10.76 10.19
CA SER A 26 4.76 11.00 10.22
C SER A 26 4.01 9.87 9.53
N LEU A 27 2.82 9.53 10.02
CA LEU A 27 1.96 8.49 9.46
C LEU A 27 0.52 9.02 9.33
N ARG A 28 -0.04 8.92 8.12
CA ARG A 28 -1.48 9.09 7.84
C ARG A 28 -2.01 7.77 7.31
N PHE A 29 -3.07 7.24 7.92
CA PHE A 29 -3.59 5.91 7.65
C PHE A 29 -5.10 5.97 7.51
N THR A 30 -5.61 5.27 6.51
CA THR A 30 -7.04 5.15 6.22
C THR A 30 -7.34 3.69 5.95
N TYR A 31 -8.33 3.16 6.68
CA TYR A 31 -8.71 1.76 6.69
C TYR A 31 -10.19 1.64 6.43
N HIS A 32 -10.54 0.88 5.39
CA HIS A 32 -11.92 0.57 5.04
C HIS A 32 -12.04 -0.95 5.00
N GLY A 33 -12.62 -1.50 6.06
CA GLY A 33 -13.07 -2.89 6.03
C GLY A 33 -14.51 -2.94 5.55
N ALA A 34 -14.80 -3.57 4.40
CA ALA A 34 -16.14 -4.12 4.12
C ALA A 34 -16.22 -5.01 2.86
N VAL A 35 -16.87 -6.16 3.06
CA VAL A 35 -17.44 -7.15 2.10
C VAL A 35 -16.58 -7.48 0.87
N GLY A 36 -15.69 -8.47 1.05
CA GLY A 36 -14.97 -9.14 -0.05
C GLY A 36 -13.45 -8.95 -0.02
N GLY A 37 -12.95 -8.02 0.79
CA GLY A 37 -11.53 -7.77 0.99
C GLY A 37 -11.30 -6.54 1.84
N GLU A 38 -10.13 -6.43 2.46
CA GLU A 38 -9.75 -5.26 3.27
C GLU A 38 -8.72 -4.46 2.49
N ALA A 39 -9.09 -3.21 2.15
CA ALA A 39 -8.21 -2.31 1.42
C ALA A 39 -7.74 -1.21 2.37
N SER A 40 -6.42 -1.00 2.44
CA SER A 40 -5.81 0.01 3.30
C SER A 40 -4.89 0.92 2.51
N LEU A 41 -4.90 2.20 2.89
CA LEU A 41 -4.00 3.19 2.34
C LEU A 41 -3.27 3.92 3.45
N ALA A 42 -1.96 4.06 3.27
CA ALA A 42 -1.13 4.79 4.21
C ALA A 42 -0.10 5.68 3.50
N ARG A 43 0.28 6.77 4.15
CA ARG A 43 1.32 7.70 3.70
C ARG A 43 2.30 8.00 4.84
N PHE A 44 3.59 7.88 4.54
CA PHE A 44 4.67 8.04 5.48
C PHE A 44 5.65 9.08 4.99
N LYS A 45 6.22 9.85 5.93
CA LYS A 45 7.48 10.53 5.69
C LYS A 45 8.58 9.68 6.32
N VAL A 46 9.46 9.13 5.50
CA VAL A 46 10.50 8.19 5.92
C VAL A 46 11.89 8.79 5.79
N GLU A 47 12.84 8.25 6.56
CA GLU A 47 14.26 8.53 6.36
C GLU A 47 14.79 7.90 5.07
N ALA A 48 15.89 8.43 4.52
CA ALA A 48 16.47 7.95 3.27
C ALA A 48 16.89 6.46 3.31
N ASN A 49 17.26 5.95 4.50
CA ASN A 49 17.65 4.55 4.69
C ASN A 49 16.47 3.57 4.70
N ALA A 50 15.24 4.04 4.92
CA ALA A 50 14.05 3.22 5.04
C ALA A 50 13.69 2.52 3.72
N VAL A 51 13.99 3.17 2.58
CA VAL A 51 13.74 2.62 1.25
C VAL A 51 14.56 1.34 1.01
N SER A 52 15.80 1.29 1.52
CA SER A 52 16.64 0.10 1.42
C SER A 52 16.04 -1.11 2.15
N GLU A 53 15.39 -0.88 3.29
CA GLU A 53 14.72 -1.94 4.06
C GLU A 53 13.42 -2.40 3.37
N ILE A 54 12.63 -1.47 2.84
CA ILE A 54 11.45 -1.83 2.02
C ILE A 54 11.89 -2.68 0.82
N ARG A 55 12.91 -2.23 0.08
CA ARG A 55 13.46 -2.97 -1.07
C ARG A 55 13.94 -4.37 -0.68
N ALA A 56 14.63 -4.51 0.45
CA ALA A 56 15.18 -5.79 0.89
C ALA A 56 14.10 -6.83 1.28
N ASN A 57 12.93 -6.36 1.72
CA ASN A 57 11.81 -7.23 2.13
C ASN A 57 10.78 -7.45 1.02
N ALA A 58 10.83 -6.67 -0.07
CA ALA A 58 9.93 -6.82 -1.20
C ALA A 58 10.30 -8.04 -2.05
N GLN A 59 9.30 -8.72 -2.59
CA GLN A 59 9.51 -9.85 -3.50
C GLN A 59 9.81 -9.37 -4.92
N ARG A 60 9.23 -8.23 -5.31
CA ARG A 60 9.39 -7.64 -6.64
C ARG A 60 9.56 -6.13 -6.54
N GLU A 61 10.39 -5.58 -7.43
CA GLU A 61 10.50 -4.13 -7.67
C GLU A 61 10.10 -3.87 -9.12
N ASP A 62 9.10 -3.01 -9.29
CA ASP A 62 8.67 -2.48 -10.59
C ASP A 62 8.96 -0.97 -10.63
N VAL A 63 8.93 -0.41 -11.84
CA VAL A 63 8.97 1.04 -12.02
C VAL A 63 7.67 1.48 -12.64
N TYR A 64 6.96 2.34 -11.91
CA TYR A 64 5.74 2.93 -12.39
C TYR A 64 6.07 4.22 -13.14
N ALA A 65 5.96 4.18 -14.46
CA ALA A 65 6.17 5.35 -15.30
C ALA A 65 4.84 6.10 -15.48
N SER A 66 4.70 7.27 -14.86
CA SER A 66 3.47 8.09 -14.96
C SER A 66 3.04 8.56 -16.37
N GLN A 67 3.83 8.29 -17.41
CA GLN A 67 3.44 8.52 -18.80
C GLN A 67 2.52 7.40 -19.33
N ASP A 68 2.41 6.30 -18.59
CA ASP A 68 1.46 5.24 -18.81
C ASP A 68 0.12 5.62 -18.16
N GLU A 69 -0.83 6.04 -19.00
CA GLU A 69 -2.16 6.48 -18.56
C GLU A 69 -2.94 5.35 -17.87
N ASP A 70 -2.78 4.11 -18.34
CA ASP A 70 -3.46 2.95 -17.78
C ASP A 70 -2.95 2.66 -16.37
N ALA A 71 -1.63 2.73 -16.19
CA ALA A 71 -1.02 2.60 -14.89
C ALA A 71 -1.57 3.68 -13.93
N VAL A 72 -1.63 4.95 -14.39
CA VAL A 72 -2.19 6.11 -13.64
C VAL A 72 -3.62 5.87 -13.19
N GLN A 73 -4.47 5.38 -14.07
CA GLN A 73 -5.86 5.09 -13.72
C GLN A 73 -5.98 3.91 -12.76
N GLU A 74 -5.16 2.86 -12.92
CA GLU A 74 -5.15 1.71 -12.03
C GLU A 74 -4.77 2.10 -10.60
N LEU A 75 -3.75 2.95 -10.44
CA LEU A 75 -3.37 3.47 -9.14
C LEU A 75 -4.51 4.27 -8.51
N LYS A 76 -5.10 5.21 -9.27
CA LYS A 76 -6.24 6.00 -8.78
C LYS A 76 -7.38 5.10 -8.34
N ARG A 77 -7.67 4.04 -9.09
CA ARG A 77 -8.68 3.03 -8.75
C ARG A 77 -8.35 2.31 -7.45
N LYS A 78 -7.12 1.80 -7.30
CA LYS A 78 -6.67 1.15 -6.06
C LYS A 78 -6.77 2.08 -4.84
N MET A 79 -6.37 3.34 -4.99
CA MET A 79 -6.46 4.33 -3.94
C MET A 79 -7.90 4.66 -3.56
N ALA A 80 -8.76 4.85 -4.56
CA ALA A 80 -10.19 5.06 -4.38
C ALA A 80 -10.85 3.89 -3.63
N MET A 81 -10.50 2.65 -3.93
CA MET A 81 -10.99 1.47 -3.22
C MET A 81 -10.63 1.49 -1.72
N CYS A 82 -9.54 2.16 -1.34
CA CYS A 82 -9.14 2.35 0.04
C CYS A 82 -9.80 3.58 0.69
N THR A 83 -10.94 4.07 0.19
CA THR A 83 -11.67 5.23 0.74
C THR A 83 -13.19 5.03 0.74
N ASP A 84 -13.90 5.64 1.69
CA ASP A 84 -15.35 5.47 1.87
C ASP A 84 -16.18 5.92 0.65
N GLU A 85 -15.67 6.84 -0.18
CA GLU A 85 -16.42 7.43 -1.31
C GLU A 85 -15.81 7.14 -2.68
N GLY A 86 -14.81 6.25 -2.77
CA GLY A 86 -14.06 6.08 -4.02
C GLY A 86 -13.30 7.35 -4.44
N GLN A 87 -13.04 8.24 -3.49
CA GLN A 87 -12.35 9.50 -3.73
C GLN A 87 -10.92 9.41 -3.25
N ILE A 88 -9.98 9.86 -4.08
CA ILE A 88 -8.59 9.95 -3.68
C ILE A 88 -8.48 10.96 -2.52
N PRO A 89 -7.88 10.61 -1.37
CA PRO A 89 -7.77 11.54 -0.26
C PRO A 89 -6.99 12.81 -0.63
N GLU A 90 -7.39 13.98 -0.14
CA GLU A 90 -6.70 15.24 -0.46
C GLU A 90 -5.23 15.27 -0.03
N TRP A 91 -4.87 14.49 0.99
CA TRP A 91 -3.49 14.34 1.46
C TRP A 91 -2.67 13.38 0.58
N PHE A 92 -3.29 12.68 -0.35
CA PHE A 92 -2.64 11.84 -1.35
C PHE A 92 -2.18 12.71 -2.52
N ASP A 93 -0.98 13.27 -2.36
CA ASP A 93 -0.36 14.22 -3.29
C ASP A 93 0.69 13.53 -4.18
N PHE A 94 0.26 12.47 -4.85
CA PHE A 94 1.10 11.68 -5.74
C PHE A 94 1.58 12.53 -6.92
N LEU A 95 2.89 12.51 -7.20
CA LEU A 95 3.46 13.28 -8.30
C LEU A 95 3.25 12.54 -9.62
N PHE A 96 2.08 12.74 -10.22
CA PHE A 96 1.84 12.39 -11.62
C PHE A 96 2.88 13.13 -12.50
N GLY A 97 3.53 12.43 -13.42
CA GLY A 97 4.63 12.96 -14.25
C GLY A 97 6.04 12.46 -13.86
N LYS A 98 6.20 11.70 -12.76
CA LYS A 98 7.48 11.07 -12.39
C LYS A 98 7.45 9.55 -12.53
N ALA A 99 8.61 8.95 -12.79
CA ALA A 99 8.81 7.52 -12.60
C ALA A 99 9.02 7.24 -11.10
N LEU A 100 8.26 6.32 -10.54
CA LEU A 100 8.34 5.97 -9.12
C LEU A 100 8.63 4.48 -8.97
N PRO A 101 9.65 4.09 -8.20
CA PRO A 101 9.82 2.69 -7.84
C PRO A 101 8.63 2.22 -7.00
N VAL A 102 8.15 1.04 -7.35
CA VAL A 102 7.06 0.34 -6.67
C VAL A 102 7.60 -0.98 -6.19
N PHE A 103 7.57 -1.18 -4.88
CA PHE A 103 7.92 -2.44 -4.27
C PHE A 103 6.66 -3.24 -4.03
N ILE A 104 6.69 -4.53 -4.33
CA ILE A 104 5.52 -5.39 -4.29
C ILE A 104 5.85 -6.63 -3.48
N ASP A 105 4.95 -6.95 -2.56
CA ASP A 105 4.96 -8.18 -1.77
C ASP A 105 3.55 -8.75 -1.78
N ASN A 106 3.41 -10.03 -2.06
CA ASN A 106 2.13 -10.70 -2.09
C ASN A 106 2.22 -12.02 -1.34
N GLY A 107 1.21 -12.30 -0.54
CA GLY A 107 1.09 -13.53 0.22
C GLY A 107 -0.12 -14.32 -0.22
N ASP A 108 0.06 -15.62 -0.39
CA ASP A 108 -1.04 -16.54 -0.62
C ASP A 108 -1.92 -16.68 0.64
N SER A 109 -3.17 -17.09 0.43
CA SER A 109 -4.07 -17.36 1.54
C SER A 109 -3.57 -18.56 2.35
N THR A 110 -3.42 -18.36 3.66
CA THR A 110 -3.03 -19.41 4.61
C THR A 110 -4.14 -19.70 5.62
N ALA A 111 -3.94 -20.77 6.40
CA ALA A 111 -4.81 -21.10 7.54
C ALA A 111 -4.75 -20.04 8.67
N GLU A 112 -3.90 -19.03 8.58
CA GLU A 112 -3.73 -17.98 9.59
C GLU A 112 -4.04 -16.59 9.01
N HIS A 113 -3.75 -16.36 7.72
CA HIS A 113 -3.88 -15.06 7.06
C HIS A 113 -4.62 -15.16 5.72
N PRO A 114 -5.47 -14.17 5.36
CA PRO A 114 -6.01 -14.07 4.00
C PRO A 114 -4.89 -13.78 3.00
N ALA A 115 -5.14 -14.07 1.72
CA ALA A 115 -4.26 -13.63 0.64
C ALA A 115 -4.17 -12.11 0.63
N TYR A 116 -2.99 -11.57 0.34
CA TYR A 116 -2.75 -10.13 0.35
C TYR A 116 -1.87 -9.69 -0.83
N LEU A 117 -2.03 -8.42 -1.20
CA LEU A 117 -1.14 -7.67 -2.07
C LEU A 117 -0.73 -6.39 -1.33
N HIS A 118 0.58 -6.20 -1.17
CA HIS A 118 1.22 -5.00 -0.64
C HIS A 118 1.96 -4.28 -1.76
N GLU A 119 1.74 -2.98 -1.88
CA GLU A 119 2.44 -2.13 -2.84
C GLU A 119 2.95 -0.87 -2.14
N TRP A 120 4.26 -0.64 -2.18
CA TRP A 120 4.90 0.57 -1.67
C TRP A 120 5.38 1.43 -2.84
N TYR A 121 4.77 2.60 -3.01
CA TYR A 121 5.16 3.59 -3.99
C TYR A 121 6.07 4.62 -3.34
N VAL A 122 7.31 4.72 -3.81
CA VAL A 122 8.34 5.49 -3.13
C VAL A 122 8.69 6.74 -3.91
N ASP A 123 8.48 7.90 -3.30
CA ASP A 123 8.99 9.19 -3.75
C ASP A 123 10.25 9.54 -2.96
N GLU A 124 11.39 9.04 -3.45
CA GLU A 124 12.70 9.25 -2.83
C GLU A 124 13.04 10.75 -2.72
N SER A 125 12.59 11.57 -3.68
CA SER A 125 12.89 13.01 -3.70
C SER A 125 12.26 13.77 -2.54
N ARG A 126 11.11 13.31 -2.04
CA ARG A 126 10.41 13.89 -0.88
C ARG A 126 10.57 13.05 0.39
N GLY A 127 11.18 11.86 0.29
CA GLY A 127 11.20 10.88 1.37
C GLY A 127 9.79 10.45 1.77
N ILE A 128 8.90 10.24 0.79
CA ILE A 128 7.51 9.83 1.03
C ILE A 128 7.29 8.42 0.53
N VAL A 129 6.64 7.59 1.32
CA VAL A 129 6.16 6.26 0.91
C VAL A 129 4.65 6.28 0.97
N TYR A 130 4.00 5.87 -0.11
CA TYR A 130 2.58 5.54 -0.14
C TYR A 130 2.46 4.02 -0.14
N PHE A 131 1.57 3.50 0.68
CA PHE A 131 1.36 2.07 0.83
C PHE A 131 -0.09 1.72 0.54
N VAL A 132 -0.29 0.77 -0.36
CA VAL A 132 -1.57 0.14 -0.61
C VAL A 132 -1.49 -1.30 -0.15
N MET A 133 -2.51 -1.74 0.57
CA MET A 133 -2.75 -3.15 0.84
C MET A 133 -4.14 -3.52 0.33
N ILE A 134 -4.24 -4.68 -0.31
CA ILE A 134 -5.50 -5.30 -0.70
C ILE A 134 -5.49 -6.74 -0.19
N GLU A 135 -6.35 -7.06 0.76
CA GLU A 135 -6.56 -8.43 1.23
C GLU A 135 -7.80 -9.07 0.59
N GLY A 136 -7.83 -10.40 0.51
CA GLY A 136 -9.03 -11.17 0.12
C GLY A 136 -9.06 -11.65 -1.33
N GLY A 137 -7.95 -11.48 -2.06
CA GLY A 137 -7.82 -11.88 -3.45
C GLY A 137 -8.37 -10.81 -4.39
N MET A 138 -7.51 -10.33 -5.29
CA MET A 138 -8.02 -9.73 -6.51
C MET A 138 -9.00 -10.73 -7.15
N PRO A 139 -10.17 -10.29 -7.66
CA PRO A 139 -11.02 -11.18 -8.44
C PRO A 139 -10.14 -11.82 -9.51
N GLN A 140 -10.08 -13.15 -9.54
CA GLN A 140 -9.42 -13.84 -10.65
C GLN A 140 -10.11 -13.34 -11.92
N VAL A 141 -9.39 -12.58 -12.73
CA VAL A 141 -9.85 -12.20 -14.05
C VAL A 141 -10.00 -13.52 -14.80
N ALA A 142 -11.25 -13.89 -15.07
CA ALA A 142 -11.63 -15.07 -15.84
C ALA A 142 -11.20 -14.94 -17.31
#